data_AF-A0A811PQ46-F1
#
_entry.id   AF-A0A811PQ46-F1
#
_cell.length_a   1.000
_cell.length_b   1.000
_cell.length_c   1.000
_cell.angle_alpha   90.00
_cell.angle_beta   90.00
_cell.angle_gamma   90.00
#
_symmetry.space_group_name_H-M   'P 1'
#
loop_
_entity.id
_entity.type
_entity.pdbx_description
1 polymer ?
#
loop_
_entity_poly.entity_id
_entity_poly.type
_entity_poly.pdbx_seq_one_letter_code
_entity_poly.pdbx_strand_id
1 'polypeptide(L)'
;MPDKWKEGVSNTNENSGRKINENKLLSKKNRWTPYGNTKCIICKQQVHQDAKYCHTCAYSKGVCAMCGKQVLDTKLYKQNNV
;
A
#
# COMPACT_ATOMS: atom_id res chain seq x y z
N MET A 1 21.97 34.79 3.64
CA MET A 1 21.61 33.76 2.65
C MET A 1 21.35 32.46 3.41
N PRO A 2 20.18 31.82 3.27
CA PRO A 2 19.89 30.57 3.98
C PRO A 2 20.72 29.39 3.43
N ASP A 3 21.15 28.48 4.31
CA ASP A 3 22.03 27.36 3.97
C ASP A 3 21.36 26.27 3.10
N LYS A 4 22.04 25.89 2.00
CA LYS A 4 21.61 24.88 1.02
C LYS A 4 21.22 23.51 1.60
N TRP A 5 21.76 23.11 2.75
CA TRP A 5 21.47 21.80 3.34
C TRP A 5 20.06 21.71 3.97
N LYS A 6 19.38 22.84 4.19
CA LYS A 6 18.03 22.89 4.74
C LYS A 6 16.93 22.90 3.67
N GLU A 7 17.27 23.02 2.39
CA GLU A 7 16.31 23.23 1.28
C GLU A 7 15.40 22.01 0.97
N GLY A 8 15.58 20.88 1.64
CA GLY A 8 14.69 19.71 1.53
C GLY A 8 14.16 19.16 2.86
N VAL A 9 14.49 19.80 3.99
CA VAL A 9 14.18 19.27 5.33
C VAL A 9 12.91 19.93 5.86
N SER A 10 11.76 19.28 5.71
CA SER A 10 10.44 19.75 6.18
C SER A 10 10.22 19.69 7.70
N ASN A 11 11.30 19.70 8.51
CA ASN A 11 11.24 19.52 9.97
C ASN A 11 11.41 20.82 10.78
N THR A 12 11.27 22.00 10.17
CA THR A 12 11.49 23.29 10.84
C THR A 12 10.23 24.11 11.11
N ASN A 13 9.05 23.50 11.18
CA ASN A 13 7.88 24.19 11.69
C ASN A 13 7.17 23.31 12.71
N GLU A 14 6.78 23.93 13.83
CA GLU A 14 6.24 23.33 15.07
C GLU A 14 4.91 22.57 14.87
N ASN A 15 4.49 22.39 13.62
CA ASN A 15 3.30 21.67 13.20
C ASN A 15 3.59 20.63 12.11
N SER A 16 4.83 20.14 11.99
CA SER A 16 5.13 18.96 11.18
C SER A 16 4.55 17.75 11.89
N GLY A 17 3.35 17.30 11.48
CA GLY A 17 2.58 16.20 12.09
C GLY A 17 3.27 14.83 12.18
N ARG A 18 4.59 14.76 11.97
CA ARG A 18 5.45 13.65 12.41
C ARG A 18 5.67 13.78 13.91
N LYS A 19 5.03 12.92 14.69
CA LYS A 19 5.38 12.79 16.11
C LYS A 19 6.76 12.14 16.23
N ILE A 20 7.66 12.84 16.90
CA ILE A 20 8.97 12.30 17.31
C ILE A 20 8.72 11.31 18.46
N ASN A 21 9.48 10.21 18.50
CA ASN A 21 9.32 9.12 19.49
C ASN A 21 7.97 8.39 19.47
N GLU A 22 7.28 8.32 18.32
CA GLU A 22 6.12 7.42 18.18
C GLU A 22 6.51 6.08 17.55
N ASN A 23 6.00 4.98 18.11
CA ASN A 23 6.07 3.66 17.47
C ASN A 23 5.05 3.62 16.32
N LYS A 24 5.54 3.64 15.07
CA LYS A 24 4.71 3.68 13.86
C LYS A 24 3.84 2.43 13.68
N LEU A 25 4.22 1.30 14.25
CA LEU A 25 3.44 0.06 14.24
C LEU A 25 2.25 0.13 15.20
N LEU A 26 2.41 0.84 16.32
CA LEU A 26 1.39 0.99 17.37
C LEU A 26 0.59 2.31 17.27
N SER A 27 1.01 3.22 16.39
CA SER A 27 0.32 4.49 16.17
C SER A 27 -1.11 4.26 15.68
N LYS A 28 -2.06 5.10 16.10
CA LYS A 28 -3.48 5.00 15.69
C LYS A 28 -3.67 5.17 14.18
N LYS A 29 -2.71 5.79 13.49
CA LYS A 29 -2.72 6.00 12.04
C LYS A 29 -2.31 4.70 11.35
N ASN A 30 -3.21 4.15 10.53
CA ASN A 30 -3.03 2.87 9.81
C ASN A 30 -2.94 1.63 10.72
N ARG A 31 -3.77 1.58 11.76
CA ARG A 31 -3.89 0.38 12.60
C ARG A 31 -4.20 -0.84 11.73
N TRP A 32 -3.41 -1.89 11.90
CA TRP A 32 -3.64 -3.18 11.24
C TRP A 32 -5.04 -3.70 11.54
N THR A 33 -5.84 -3.93 10.50
CA THR A 33 -7.15 -4.57 10.60
C THR A 33 -7.05 -5.97 10.00
N PRO A 34 -7.24 -7.05 10.79
CA PRO A 34 -7.03 -8.42 10.31
C PRO A 34 -8.01 -8.82 9.20
N TYR A 35 -9.16 -8.16 9.12
CA TYR A 35 -10.18 -8.39 8.10
C TYR A 35 -10.12 -7.40 6.95
N GLY A 36 -9.19 -6.44 6.96
CA GLY A 36 -9.13 -5.33 6.01
C GLY A 36 -10.43 -4.53 5.88
N ASN A 37 -10.35 -3.39 5.20
CA ASN A 37 -11.52 -2.54 4.96
C ASN A 37 -11.99 -2.56 3.50
N THR A 38 -11.20 -3.21 2.62
CA THR A 38 -11.40 -3.19 1.18
C THR A 38 -11.72 -4.57 0.63
N LYS A 39 -12.52 -4.56 -0.45
CA LYS A 39 -12.91 -5.77 -1.18
C LYS A 39 -12.22 -5.81 -2.54
N CYS A 40 -11.87 -7.00 -2.99
CA CYS A 40 -11.33 -7.23 -4.32
C CYS A 40 -12.33 -6.72 -5.37
N ILE A 41 -11.86 -5.95 -6.36
CA ILE A 41 -12.74 -5.39 -7.40
C ILE A 41 -13.38 -6.50 -8.25
N ILE A 42 -12.68 -7.61 -8.46
CA ILE A 42 -13.08 -8.70 -9.36
C ILE A 42 -14.01 -9.70 -8.65
N CYS A 43 -13.51 -10.37 -7.60
CA CYS A 43 -14.27 -11.42 -6.91
C CYS A 43 -15.06 -10.93 -5.68
N LYS A 44 -14.94 -9.65 -5.31
CA LYS A 44 -15.60 -9.03 -4.15
C LYS A 44 -15.27 -9.65 -2.77
N GLN A 45 -14.33 -10.61 -2.71
CA GLN A 45 -13.81 -11.14 -1.46
C GLN A 45 -13.12 -10.04 -0.66
N GLN A 46 -13.27 -10.09 0.66
CA GLN A 46 -12.58 -9.21 1.59
C GLN A 46 -11.05 -9.43 1.50
N VAL A 47 -10.28 -8.33 1.40
CA VAL A 47 -8.82 -8.38 1.28
C VAL A 47 -8.18 -7.96 2.60
N HIS A 48 -7.09 -8.62 2.99
CA HIS A 48 -6.45 -8.43 4.30
C HIS A 48 -5.69 -7.09 4.45
N GLN A 49 -5.31 -6.45 3.36
CA GLN A 49 -4.77 -5.09 3.36
C GLN A 49 -5.59 -4.19 2.44
N ASP A 50 -5.40 -2.88 2.59
CA ASP A 50 -5.96 -1.87 1.70
C ASP A 50 -5.42 -2.04 0.27
N ALA A 51 -6.16 -2.81 -0.53
CA ALA A 51 -5.74 -3.30 -1.83
C ALA A 51 -6.94 -3.40 -2.78
N LYS A 52 -6.65 -3.25 -4.08
CA LYS A 52 -7.65 -3.28 -5.16
C LYS A 52 -8.05 -4.71 -5.53
N TYR A 53 -7.12 -5.65 -5.46
CA TYR A 53 -7.34 -7.04 -5.86
C TYR A 53 -6.88 -7.99 -4.75
N CYS A 54 -7.53 -9.14 -4.61
CA CYS A 54 -6.99 -10.23 -3.79
C CYS A 54 -5.75 -10.83 -4.46
N HIS A 55 -4.92 -11.53 -3.69
CA HIS A 55 -3.68 -12.13 -4.18
C HIS A 55 -3.92 -13.03 -5.40
N THR A 56 -4.97 -13.86 -5.35
CA THR A 56 -5.34 -14.76 -6.45
C THR A 56 -5.72 -14.02 -7.72
N CYS A 57 -6.60 -13.00 -7.65
CA CYS A 57 -7.01 -12.25 -8.84
C CYS A 57 -5.88 -11.39 -9.41
N ALA A 58 -5.04 -10.82 -8.54
CA ALA A 58 -3.85 -10.08 -8.93
C ALA A 58 -2.88 -10.98 -9.70
N TYR A 59 -2.63 -12.19 -9.16
CA TYR A 59 -1.79 -13.21 -9.78
C TYR A 59 -2.35 -13.64 -11.14
N SER A 60 -3.61 -14.08 -11.23
CA SER A 60 -4.19 -14.54 -12.50
C SER A 60 -4.22 -13.48 -13.60
N LYS A 61 -4.26 -12.19 -13.24
CA LYS A 61 -4.21 -11.07 -14.20
C LYS A 61 -2.82 -10.48 -14.41
N GLY A 62 -1.81 -10.94 -13.67
CA GLY A 62 -0.46 -10.39 -13.74
C GLY A 62 -0.37 -8.91 -13.35
N VAL A 63 -1.22 -8.45 -12.43
CA VAL A 63 -1.27 -7.06 -11.96
C VAL A 63 -0.89 -6.96 -10.49
N CYS A 64 -0.37 -5.81 -10.08
CA CYS A 64 -0.09 -5.54 -8.68
C CYS A 64 -1.42 -5.43 -7.89
N ALA A 65 -1.53 -6.19 -6.79
CA ALA A 65 -2.72 -6.19 -5.93
C ALA A 65 -3.07 -4.81 -5.33
N MET A 66 -2.06 -3.97 -5.08
CA MET A 66 -2.21 -2.65 -4.46
C MET A 66 -2.57 -1.57 -5.48
N CYS A 67 -1.74 -1.39 -6.51
CA CYS A 67 -1.88 -0.27 -7.45
C CYS A 67 -2.67 -0.62 -8.72
N GLY A 68 -2.69 -1.90 -9.11
CA GLY A 68 -3.33 -2.41 -10.32
C GLY A 68 -2.52 -2.24 -11.60
N LYS A 69 -1.26 -1.79 -11.51
CA LYS A 69 -0.36 -1.75 -12.66
C LYS A 69 0.04 -3.16 -13.07
N GLN A 70 0.25 -3.37 -14.36
CA GLN A 70 0.73 -4.63 -14.91
C GLN A 70 2.14 -4.92 -14.39
N VAL A 71 2.33 -6.11 -13.83
CA VAL A 71 3.60 -6.63 -13.32
C VAL A 71 4.16 -7.69 -14.27
N LEU A 72 3.28 -8.48 -14.88
CA LEU A 72 3.64 -9.56 -15.81
C LEU A 72 2.65 -9.59 -16.97
N ASP A 73 3.13 -9.90 -18.19
CA ASP A 73 2.22 -10.23 -19.30
C ASP A 73 1.82 -11.71 -19.21
N THR A 74 0.53 -11.96 -18.99
CA THR A 74 -0.01 -13.30 -18.74
C THR A 74 -0.55 -13.98 -20.00
N LYS A 75 -0.45 -13.35 -21.18
CA LYS A 75 -0.96 -13.90 -22.45
C LYS A 75 -0.44 -15.30 -22.78
N LEU A 76 0.79 -15.61 -22.36
CA LEU A 76 1.45 -16.89 -22.61
C LEU A 76 1.48 -17.81 -21.37
N TYR A 77 0.95 -17.36 -20.23
CA TYR A 77 1.07 -18.05 -18.95
C TYR A 77 -0.30 -18.31 -18.32
N LYS A 78 -0.62 -19.57 -18.03
CA LYS A 78 -1.83 -19.92 -17.27
C LYS A 78 -1.55 -19.83 -15.77
N GLN A 79 -1.74 -18.64 -15.21
CA GLN A 79 -1.60 -18.40 -13.78
C GLN A 79 -2.82 -18.93 -13.00
N ASN A 80 -2.78 -20.22 -12.66
CA ASN A 80 -3.73 -20.87 -11.75
C ASN A 80 -3.27 -20.74 -10.30
N ASN A 81 -4.23 -20.58 -9.40
CA ASN A 81 -4.04 -20.60 -7.96
C ASN A 81 -4.68 -21.89 -7.45
N VAL A 82 -3.90 -22.98 -7.45
CA VAL A 82 -4.23 -24.38 -7.04
C VAL A 82 -5.71 -24.75 -7.09
#